data_AF-A0A967JY58-F1
#
_entry.id   AF-A0A967JY58-F1
#
_cell.length_a   1.000
_cell.length_b   1.000
_cell.length_c   1.000
_cell.angle_alpha   90.00
_cell.angle_beta   90.00
_cell.angle_gamma   90.00
#
_symmetry.space_group_name_H-M   'P 1'
#
loop_
_entity.id
_entity.type
_entity.pdbx_description
1 polymer ?
#
loop_
_entity_poly.entity_id
_entity_poly.type
_entity_poly.pdbx_seq_one_letter_code
_entity_poly.pdbx_strand_id
1 'polypeptide(L)'
;DQSDDALVRAADAIGYPLLIKAAAGGGGKGMRIVGDAAGLADAIASSRRESAAAFGDDRLLLEKYLPRSRHVELQIFADDHGNVVHLFERDCSIQRRHQKIVEEAPAPGLAKKTRDRMARAAIDLVRSIDYRGA
;
A
#
# COMPACT_ATOMS: atom_id res chain seq x y z
N ASP A 1 -14.84 11.21 -4.00
CA ASP A 1 -16.22 10.74 -3.76
C ASP A 1 -16.13 9.40 -3.02
N GLN A 2 -16.91 9.23 -1.96
CA GLN A 2 -16.90 8.04 -1.09
C GLN A 2 -18.30 7.39 -1.02
N SER A 3 -19.23 7.79 -1.90
CA SER A 3 -20.50 7.11 -2.03
C SER A 3 -20.32 5.65 -2.45
N ASP A 4 -21.24 4.78 -2.02
CA ASP A 4 -21.19 3.35 -2.38
C ASP A 4 -21.22 3.16 -3.90
N ASP A 5 -22.04 3.94 -4.62
CA ASP A 5 -22.08 3.92 -6.09
C ASP A 5 -20.72 4.26 -6.73
N ALA A 6 -19.98 5.21 -6.17
CA ALA A 6 -18.64 5.55 -6.66
C ALA A 6 -17.65 4.42 -6.41
N LEU A 7 -17.74 3.75 -5.26
CA LEU A 7 -16.90 2.61 -4.92
C LEU A 7 -17.23 1.39 -5.80
N VAL A 8 -18.51 1.14 -6.10
CA VAL A 8 -18.94 0.09 -7.05
C VAL A 8 -18.37 0.35 -8.44
N ARG A 9 -18.54 1.57 -8.98
CA ARG A 9 -17.96 1.92 -10.29
C ARG A 9 -16.44 1.79 -10.33
N ALA A 10 -15.75 2.17 -9.25
CA ALA A 10 -14.31 2.01 -9.13
C ALA A 10 -13.89 0.53 -9.07
N ALA A 11 -14.65 -0.30 -8.33
CA ALA A 11 -14.42 -1.74 -8.27
C ALA A 11 -14.57 -2.40 -9.65
N ASP A 12 -15.60 -2.04 -10.41
CA ASP A 12 -15.81 -2.54 -11.77
C ASP A 12 -14.67 -2.13 -12.71
N ALA A 13 -14.18 -0.88 -12.59
CA ALA A 13 -13.06 -0.38 -13.38
C ALA A 13 -11.71 -1.07 -13.04
N ILE A 14 -11.47 -1.40 -11.77
CA ILE A 14 -10.25 -2.11 -11.31
C ILE A 14 -10.32 -3.60 -11.67
N GLY A 15 -11.52 -4.18 -11.56
CA GLY A 15 -11.81 -5.59 -11.76
C GLY A 15 -11.37 -6.50 -10.60
N TYR A 16 -12.03 -7.64 -10.47
CA TYR A 16 -11.82 -8.60 -9.38
C TYR A 16 -10.68 -9.61 -9.66
N PRO A 17 -10.10 -10.26 -8.62
CA PRO A 17 -10.23 -9.90 -7.22
C PRO A 17 -9.59 -8.54 -6.93
N LEU A 18 -10.12 -7.83 -5.93
CA LEU A 18 -9.63 -6.55 -5.47
C LEU A 18 -9.42 -6.54 -3.95
N LEU A 19 -8.74 -5.52 -3.46
CA LEU A 19 -8.45 -5.29 -2.05
C LEU A 19 -9.11 -3.99 -1.61
N ILE A 20 -9.93 -4.05 -0.56
CA ILE A 20 -10.42 -2.88 0.18
C ILE A 20 -9.43 -2.59 1.31
N LYS A 21 -9.03 -1.32 1.47
CA LYS A 21 -8.14 -0.84 2.53
C LYS A 21 -8.74 0.39 3.20
N ALA A 22 -8.58 0.50 4.52
CA ALA A 22 -8.83 1.75 5.24
C ALA A 22 -7.86 2.85 4.75
N ALA A 23 -8.38 4.03 4.41
CA ALA A 23 -7.56 5.14 3.91
C ALA A 23 -6.58 5.68 4.98
N ALA A 24 -7.02 5.73 6.23
CA ALA A 24 -6.19 6.09 7.39
C ALA A 24 -5.55 4.87 8.08
N GLY A 25 -5.66 3.67 7.49
CA GLY A 25 -5.23 2.43 8.10
C GLY A 25 -3.71 2.24 8.09
N GLY A 26 -3.21 1.44 9.04
CA GLY A 26 -1.79 1.08 9.15
C GLY A 26 -1.58 -0.30 9.79
N GLY A 27 -0.39 -0.86 9.61
CA GLY A 27 0.02 -2.12 10.28
C GLY A 27 -0.73 -3.37 9.83
N GLY A 28 -1.23 -3.40 8.58
CA GLY A 28 -1.88 -4.57 8.00
C GLY A 28 -3.31 -4.85 8.49
N LYS A 29 -3.93 -3.92 9.23
CA LYS A 29 -5.31 -4.01 9.71
C LYS A 29 -6.28 -3.31 8.75
N GLY A 30 -7.56 -3.72 8.74
CA GLY A 30 -8.57 -3.10 7.88
C GLY A 30 -8.38 -3.39 6.39
N MET A 31 -7.79 -4.53 6.03
CA MET A 31 -7.64 -4.97 4.65
C MET A 31 -8.52 -6.20 4.36
N ARG A 32 -9.27 -6.15 3.25
CA ARG A 32 -10.21 -7.20 2.88
C ARG A 32 -10.14 -7.51 1.39
N ILE A 33 -9.91 -8.77 1.06
CA ILE A 33 -9.96 -9.25 -0.32
C ILE A 33 -11.41 -9.49 -0.71
N VAL A 34 -11.82 -8.99 -1.87
CA VAL A 34 -13.15 -9.19 -2.46
C VAL A 34 -12.99 -9.92 -3.78
N GLY A 35 -13.63 -11.09 -3.88
CA GLY A 35 -13.47 -12.00 -5.02
C GLY A 35 -14.37 -11.69 -6.21
N ASP A 36 -15.52 -11.05 -5.98
CA ASP A 36 -16.54 -10.77 -6.99
C ASP A 36 -17.45 -9.59 -6.57
N ALA A 37 -18.33 -9.18 -7.48
CA ALA A 37 -19.26 -8.08 -7.25
C ALA A 37 -20.33 -8.40 -6.19
N ALA A 38 -20.72 -9.67 -6.03
CA ALA A 38 -21.75 -10.05 -5.08
C ALA A 38 -21.32 -9.79 -3.63
N GLY A 39 -20.03 -9.97 -3.32
CA GLY A 39 -19.46 -9.68 -2.00
C GLY A 39 -19.11 -8.21 -1.73
N LEU A 40 -19.22 -7.31 -2.71
CA LEU A 40 -18.65 -5.97 -2.59
C LEU A 40 -19.39 -5.09 -1.57
N ALA A 41 -20.72 -5.05 -1.61
CA ALA A 41 -21.50 -4.15 -0.75
C ALA A 41 -21.28 -4.44 0.74
N ASP A 42 -21.34 -5.72 1.12
CA ASP A 42 -21.07 -6.17 2.50
C ASP A 42 -19.62 -5.89 2.91
N ALA A 43 -18.68 -6.05 1.98
CA ALA A 43 -17.27 -5.74 2.22
C ALA A 43 -17.06 -4.24 2.49
N ILE A 44 -17.67 -3.35 1.69
CA ILE A 44 -17.64 -1.89 1.91
C ILE A 44 -18.21 -1.54 3.28
N ALA A 45 -19.43 -1.99 3.57
CA ALA A 45 -20.12 -1.66 4.82
C ALA A 45 -19.35 -2.17 6.06
N SER A 46 -18.76 -3.36 5.99
CA SER A 46 -17.95 -3.90 7.07
C SER A 46 -16.62 -3.16 7.21
N SER A 47 -15.94 -2.83 6.11
CA SER A 47 -14.66 -2.12 6.13
C SER A 47 -14.81 -0.69 6.66
N ARG A 48 -15.90 0.02 6.32
CA ARG A 48 -16.21 1.34 6.90
C ARG A 48 -16.32 1.28 8.42
N ARG A 49 -17.11 0.34 8.94
CA ARG A 49 -17.30 0.16 10.39
C ARG A 49 -15.99 -0.14 11.12
N GLU A 50 -15.18 -1.05 10.58
CA GLU A 50 -13.87 -1.37 11.15
C GLU A 50 -12.92 -0.16 11.11
N SER A 51 -12.88 0.55 9.98
CA SER A 51 -12.02 1.71 9.80
C SER A 51 -12.41 2.86 10.72
N ALA A 52 -13.71 3.17 10.83
CA ALA A 52 -14.21 4.18 11.76
C ALA A 52 -13.87 3.84 13.22
N ALA A 53 -14.04 2.58 13.63
CA ALA A 53 -13.75 2.14 14.98
C ALA A 53 -12.24 2.12 15.31
N ALA A 54 -11.39 1.73 14.36
CA ALA A 54 -9.96 1.58 14.57
C ALA A 54 -9.16 2.87 14.35
N PHE A 55 -9.60 3.73 13.43
CA PHE A 55 -8.84 4.89 12.95
C PHE A 55 -9.61 6.21 13.00
N GLY A 56 -10.89 6.20 13.38
CA GLY A 56 -11.72 7.41 13.43
C GLY A 56 -12.06 7.97 12.04
N ASP A 57 -11.81 7.22 10.97
CA ASP A 57 -12.01 7.61 9.57
C ASP A 57 -12.60 6.42 8.81
N ASP A 58 -13.73 6.63 8.13
CA ASP A 58 -14.45 5.57 7.43
C ASP A 58 -14.12 5.52 5.93
N ARG A 59 -13.24 6.39 5.43
CA ARG A 59 -12.86 6.44 4.02
C ARG A 59 -12.10 5.17 3.61
N LEU A 60 -12.42 4.67 2.42
CA LEU A 60 -11.86 3.44 1.88
C LEU A 60 -11.08 3.70 0.58
N LEU A 61 -10.09 2.84 0.35
CA LEU A 61 -9.33 2.71 -0.88
C LEU A 61 -9.60 1.34 -1.50
N LEU A 62 -9.70 1.30 -2.83
CA LEU A 62 -9.81 0.07 -3.62
C LEU A 62 -8.55 -0.08 -4.48
N GLU A 63 -7.92 -1.24 -4.41
CA GLU A 63 -6.71 -1.55 -5.18
C GLU A 63 -6.85 -2.93 -5.84
N LYS A 64 -6.14 -3.15 -6.95
CA LYS A 64 -6.08 -4.49 -7.55
C LYS A 64 -5.39 -5.46 -6.60
N TYR A 65 -5.98 -6.63 -6.37
CA TYR A 65 -5.34 -7.65 -5.56
C TYR A 65 -4.33 -8.46 -6.38
N LEU A 66 -3.08 -8.52 -5.90
CA LEU A 66 -1.99 -9.28 -6.51
C LEU A 66 -1.66 -10.52 -5.67
N PRO A 67 -2.20 -11.71 -6.02
CA PRO A 67 -2.13 -12.91 -5.17
C PRO A 67 -0.70 -13.46 -5.00
N ARG A 68 0.20 -13.15 -5.93
CA ARG A 68 1.62 -13.50 -5.87
C ARG A 68 2.42 -12.23 -6.08
N SER A 69 2.84 -11.62 -4.99
CA SER A 69 3.61 -10.37 -4.98
C SER A 69 4.75 -10.46 -3.96
N ARG A 70 5.78 -9.64 -4.17
CA ARG A 70 6.79 -9.34 -3.16
C ARG A 70 6.48 -7.98 -2.55
N HIS A 71 6.66 -7.82 -1.24
CA HIS A 71 6.64 -6.52 -0.58
C HIS A 71 8.07 -6.01 -0.51
N VAL A 72 8.41 -5.05 -1.37
CA VAL A 72 9.74 -4.42 -1.38
C VAL A 72 9.57 -2.93 -1.13
N GLU A 73 10.33 -2.39 -0.19
CA GLU A 73 10.26 -1.00 0.22
C GLU A 73 11.65 -0.36 0.26
N LEU A 74 11.73 0.96 0.03
CA LEU A 74 12.98 1.71 0.10
C LEU A 74 13.04 2.58 1.35
N GLN A 75 14.23 2.61 1.96
CA GLN A 75 14.53 3.60 2.97
C GLN A 75 15.04 4.88 2.31
N ILE A 76 14.43 6.02 2.63
CA ILE A 76 14.84 7.34 2.15
C ILE A 76 15.20 8.22 3.34
N PHE A 77 16.15 9.13 3.15
CA PHE A 77 16.44 10.24 4.04
C PHE A 77 16.53 11.52 3.23
N ALA A 78 15.94 12.60 3.74
CA ALA A 78 15.99 13.91 3.12
C ALA A 78 16.22 15.01 4.16
N ASP A 79 16.97 16.06 3.80
CA ASP A 79 17.27 17.19 4.67
C ASP A 79 16.68 18.52 4.17
N ASP A 80 16.84 19.56 4.98
CA ASP A 80 16.35 20.91 4.69
C ASP A 80 17.20 21.66 3.64
N HIS A 81 18.29 21.05 3.18
CA HIS A 81 19.22 21.62 2.21
C HIS A 81 19.04 21.04 0.80
N GLY A 82 18.00 20.22 0.60
CA GLY A 82 17.66 19.60 -0.69
C GLY A 82 18.43 18.31 -0.98
N ASN A 83 19.18 17.77 0.00
CA ASN A 83 19.84 16.49 -0.15
C ASN A 83 18.82 15.37 0.06
N VAL A 84 18.87 14.35 -0.81
CA VAL A 84 18.04 13.14 -0.71
C VAL A 84 18.93 11.94 -1.00
N VAL A 85 18.90 10.96 -0.09
CA VAL A 85 19.62 9.70 -0.22
C VAL A 85 18.69 8.53 0.02
N HIS A 86 19.00 7.38 -0.57
CA HIS A 86 18.33 6.13 -0.26
C HIS A 86 19.30 5.18 0.46
N LEU A 87 18.82 4.43 1.45
CA LEU A 87 19.57 3.38 2.13
C LEU A 87 19.11 1.99 1.64
N PHE A 88 19.14 1.83 0.31
CA PHE A 88 18.70 0.63 -0.40
C PHE A 88 17.25 0.23 -0.09
N GLU A 89 16.91 -1.01 -0.44
CA GLU A 89 15.59 -1.62 -0.25
C GLU A 89 15.60 -2.75 0.78
N ARG A 90 14.43 -3.05 1.32
CA ARG A 90 14.14 -4.22 2.15
C ARG A 90 13.12 -5.11 1.46
N ASP A 91 13.30 -6.42 1.54
CA ASP A 91 12.25 -7.39 1.25
C ASP A 91 11.52 -7.74 2.55
N CYS A 92 10.23 -7.42 2.60
CA CYS A 92 9.34 -7.68 3.72
C CYS A 92 8.20 -8.64 3.30
N SER A 93 8.44 -9.50 2.31
CA SER A 93 7.40 -10.37 1.72
C SER A 93 6.94 -11.48 2.66
N ILE A 94 7.76 -11.87 3.64
CA ILE A 94 7.41 -12.89 4.62
C ILE A 94 6.49 -12.25 5.67
N GLN A 95 5.19 -12.42 5.45
CA GLN A 95 4.13 -11.82 6.24
C GLN A 95 3.13 -12.88 6.73
N ARG A 96 2.48 -12.60 7.86
CA ARG A 96 1.32 -13.36 8.33
C ARG A 96 0.17 -12.38 8.55
N ARG A 97 -0.97 -12.62 7.89
CA ARG A 97 -2.14 -11.71 7.93
C ARG A 97 -1.75 -10.25 7.66
N HIS A 98 -0.93 -10.06 6.62
CA HIS A 98 -0.43 -8.75 6.18
C HIS A 98 0.44 -7.97 7.18
N GLN A 99 0.98 -8.64 8.19
CA GLN A 99 1.97 -8.09 9.10
C GLN A 99 3.33 -8.73 8.80
N LYS A 100 4.37 -7.88 8.74
CA LYS A 100 5.75 -8.31 8.49
C LYS A 100 6.24 -9.22 9.62
N ILE A 101 6.85 -10.34 9.25
CA ILE A 101 7.40 -11.34 10.18
C ILE A 101 8.92 -11.43 10.03
N VAL A 102 9.42 -11.44 8.80
CA VAL A 102 10.86 -11.40 8.49
C VAL A 102 11.09 -10.32 7.46
N GLU A 103 12.17 -9.56 7.66
CA GLU A 103 12.61 -8.47 6.80
C GLU A 103 14.10 -8.64 6.52
N GLU A 104 14.49 -8.59 5.24
CA GLU A 104 15.87 -8.79 4.80
C GLU A 104 16.33 -7.62 3.92
N ALA A 105 17.61 -7.24 4.04
CA ALA A 105 18.22 -6.16 3.27
C ALA A 105 19.63 -6.55 2.78
N PRO A 106 19.99 -6.28 1.51
CA PRO A 106 19.11 -5.86 0.41
C PRO A 106 18.11 -6.96 0.01
N ALA A 107 17.15 -6.64 -0.86
CA ALA A 107 16.13 -7.61 -1.29
C ALA A 107 16.76 -8.77 -2.09
N PRO A 108 16.67 -10.03 -1.62
CA PRO A 108 17.35 -11.15 -2.26
C PRO A 108 16.84 -11.37 -3.69
N GLY A 109 17.74 -11.68 -4.61
CA GLY A 109 17.41 -11.98 -6.01
C GLY A 109 16.79 -10.81 -6.80
N LEU A 110 16.77 -9.57 -6.27
CA LEU A 110 16.25 -8.42 -6.99
C LEU A 110 17.31 -7.86 -7.96
N ALA A 111 17.01 -7.91 -9.26
CA ALA A 111 17.93 -7.46 -10.30
C ALA A 111 18.37 -6.00 -10.08
N LYS A 112 19.66 -5.71 -10.28
CA LYS A 112 20.23 -4.35 -10.07
C LYS A 112 19.46 -3.29 -10.86
N LYS A 113 19.11 -3.56 -12.11
CA LYS A 113 18.30 -2.65 -12.95
C LYS A 113 16.96 -2.29 -12.32
N THR A 114 16.31 -3.24 -11.64
CA THR A 114 15.05 -3.00 -10.94
C THR A 114 15.28 -2.15 -9.69
N ARG A 115 16.32 -2.45 -8.90
CA ARG A 115 16.72 -1.66 -7.73
C ARG A 115 17.00 -0.20 -8.09
N ASP A 116 17.81 0.02 -9.11
CA ASP A 116 18.16 1.37 -9.58
C ASP A 116 16.91 2.15 -10.02
N ARG A 117 15.97 1.49 -10.72
CA ARG A 117 14.69 2.10 -11.13
C ARG A 117 13.80 2.46 -9.96
N MET A 118 13.69 1.57 -8.97
CA MET A 118 12.90 1.81 -7.77
C MET A 118 13.49 2.95 -6.93
N ALA A 119 14.82 2.97 -6.76
CA ALA A 119 15.53 4.03 -6.04
C ALA A 119 15.33 5.39 -6.70
N ARG A 120 15.46 5.47 -8.03
CA ARG A 120 15.20 6.71 -8.76
C ARG A 120 13.75 7.17 -8.60
N ALA A 121 12.79 6.28 -8.77
CA ALA A 121 11.38 6.62 -8.61
C ALA A 121 11.04 7.11 -7.18
N ALA A 122 11.63 6.49 -6.16
CA ALA A 122 11.48 6.92 -4.78
C ALA A 122 12.07 8.32 -4.57
N ILE A 123 13.31 8.58 -5.02
CA ILE A 123 13.93 9.91 -4.90
C ILE A 123 13.12 10.98 -5.61
N ASP A 124 12.64 10.70 -6.83
CA ASP A 124 11.85 11.65 -7.62
C ASP A 124 10.53 11.99 -6.90
N LEU A 125 9.84 10.99 -6.33
CA LEU A 125 8.64 11.20 -5.50
C LEU A 125 8.95 12.08 -4.28
N VAL A 126 9.99 11.72 -3.53
CA VAL A 126 10.33 12.35 -2.24
C VAL A 126 10.73 13.82 -2.44
N ARG A 127 11.44 14.12 -3.53
CA ARG A 127 11.74 15.51 -3.95
C ARG A 127 10.50 16.29 -4.34
N SER A 128 9.53 15.67 -5.02
CA SER A 128 8.32 16.36 -5.47
C SER A 128 7.39 16.82 -4.35
N ILE A 129 7.59 16.32 -3.13
CA ILE A 129 6.76 16.60 -1.95
C ILE A 129 7.54 17.28 -0.81
N ASP A 130 8.77 17.74 -1.06
CA ASP A 130 9.65 18.38 -0.07
C ASP A 130 9.77 17.59 1.25
N TYR A 131 9.87 16.25 1.14
CA TYR A 131 9.97 15.36 2.30
C TYR A 131 11.22 15.68 3.13
N ARG A 132 11.12 15.51 4.45
CA ARG A 132 12.19 15.76 5.43
C ARG A 132 12.23 14.64 6.46
N GLY A 133 13.44 14.27 6.89
CA GLY A 133 13.65 13.21 7.86
C GLY A 133 13.73 11.82 7.22
N ALA A 134 13.16 10.82 7.90
CA ALA A 134 13.14 9.40 7.52
C ALA A 134 11.72 8.91 7.35
#